data_AF-A0A0L0QVH7-F1
#
_entry.id   AF-A0A0L0QVH7-F1
#
_cell.length_a   1.000
_cell.length_b   1.000
_cell.length_c   1.000
_cell.angle_alpha   90.00
_cell.angle_beta   90.00
_cell.angle_gamma   90.00
#
_symmetry.space_group_name_H-M   'P 1'
#
loop_
_entity.id
_entity.type
_entity.pdbx_description
1 polymer ?
#
loop_
_entity_poly.entity_id
_entity_poly.type
_entity_poly.pdbx_seq_one_letter_code
_entity_poly.pdbx_strand_id
1 'polypeptide(L)'
;MLFYLKNRKGELFVKNKKYLIALTILSAFLFCGLIIVTSLSPLSELGDNANQFNSKGMWLSIAMILIFYLVPFILYTVGLNWMKIVMAVFCTIGIVMLLSTIVMVAIIGLINDNMLQLSSVMVISGMGVLVNIIWFFVAFRAREK
;
A
#
# COMPACT_ATOMS: atom_id res chain seq x y z
N MET A 1 28.12 -3.91 -37.52
CA MET A 1 28.56 -3.11 -36.36
C MET A 1 27.32 -2.73 -35.54
N LEU A 2 26.91 -3.58 -34.60
CA LEU A 2 25.85 -3.27 -33.64
C LEU A 2 26.34 -3.77 -32.29
N PHE A 3 26.86 -2.83 -31.50
CA PHE A 3 27.45 -3.08 -30.19
C PHE A 3 26.37 -3.59 -29.23
N TYR A 4 26.38 -4.90 -28.99
CA TYR A 4 25.65 -5.54 -27.91
C TYR A 4 26.38 -5.26 -26.59
N LEU A 5 26.11 -4.12 -25.96
CA LEU A 5 26.44 -3.94 -24.55
C LEU A 5 25.40 -4.66 -23.69
N LYS A 6 25.51 -5.99 -23.67
CA LYS A 6 24.92 -6.83 -22.62
C LYS A 6 25.64 -6.50 -21.32
N ASN A 7 25.09 -5.57 -20.56
CA ASN A 7 25.56 -5.33 -19.20
C ASN A 7 25.31 -6.61 -18.37
N ARG A 8 26.37 -7.17 -17.79
CA ARG A 8 26.44 -8.54 -17.23
C ARG A 8 25.53 -8.83 -16.01
N LYS A 9 24.64 -7.91 -15.61
CA LYS A 9 23.91 -8.05 -14.35
C LYS A 9 22.43 -8.40 -14.47
N GLY A 10 21.80 -8.32 -15.65
CA GLY A 10 20.36 -8.59 -15.76
C GLY A 10 19.51 -7.70 -14.84
N GLU A 11 20.04 -6.56 -14.40
CA GLU A 11 19.39 -5.69 -13.44
C GLU A 11 18.43 -4.76 -14.20
N LEU A 12 17.14 -4.93 -13.92
CA LEU A 12 16.09 -4.03 -14.39
C LEU A 12 16.23 -2.68 -13.68
N PHE A 13 17.11 -1.82 -14.20
CA PHE A 13 17.31 -0.47 -13.69
C PHE A 13 16.01 0.35 -13.87
N VAL A 14 15.33 0.66 -12.76
CA VAL A 14 14.14 1.50 -12.78
C VAL A 14 14.59 2.94 -13.07
N LYS A 15 14.38 3.40 -14.31
CA LYS A 15 14.69 4.77 -14.77
C LYS A 15 14.04 5.85 -13.86
N ASN A 16 13.01 5.46 -13.11
CA ASN A 16 12.23 6.28 -12.18
C ASN A 16 12.37 5.86 -10.71
N LYS A 17 13.58 5.49 -10.24
CA LYS A 17 13.81 5.06 -8.83
C LYS A 17 13.21 6.04 -7.80
N LYS A 18 13.35 7.35 -8.02
CA LYS A 18 12.75 8.40 -7.16
C LYS A 18 11.22 8.35 -7.11
N TYR A 19 10.57 8.06 -8.24
CA TYR A 19 9.11 7.98 -8.33
C TYR A 19 8.60 6.72 -7.62
N LEU A 20 9.27 5.59 -7.80
CA LEU A 20 8.96 4.35 -7.09
C LEU A 20 9.11 4.51 -5.58
N ILE A 21 10.14 5.25 -5.15
CA ILE A 21 10.33 5.63 -3.75
C ILE A 21 9.15 6.47 -3.24
N ALA A 22 8.79 7.54 -3.96
CA ALA A 22 7.68 8.42 -3.57
C ALA A 22 6.35 7.66 -3.47
N LEU A 23 6.04 6.78 -4.43
CA LEU A 23 4.83 5.95 -4.41
C LEU A 23 4.82 4.97 -3.23
N THR A 24 5.98 4.42 -2.86
CA THR A 24 6.08 3.52 -1.70
C THR A 24 5.75 4.26 -0.40
N ILE A 25 6.33 5.46 -0.23
CA ILE A 25 6.07 6.32 0.94
C ILE A 25 4.60 6.74 0.96
N LEU A 26 4.05 7.15 -0.19
CA LEU A 26 2.64 7.53 -0.31
C LEU A 26 1.71 6.36 0.03
N SER A 27 2.02 5.15 -0.44
CA SER A 27 1.26 3.95 -0.10
C SER A 27 1.29 3.65 1.39
N ALA A 28 2.47 3.73 2.03
CA ALA A 28 2.60 3.54 3.47
C ALA A 28 1.76 4.56 4.25
N PHE A 29 1.82 5.83 3.83
CA PHE A 29 1.03 6.91 4.43
C PHE A 29 -0.48 6.67 4.31
N LEU A 30 -0.95 6.21 3.15
CA LEU A 30 -2.36 5.87 2.93
C LEU A 30 -2.82 4.70 3.79
N PHE A 31 -1.98 3.67 3.99
CA PHE A 31 -2.29 2.59 4.92
C PHE A 31 -2.34 3.04 6.38
N CYS A 32 -1.41 3.87 6.82
CA CYS A 32 -1.46 4.47 8.15
C CYS A 32 -2.72 5.34 8.33
N GLY A 33 -3.05 6.14 7.32
CA GLY A 33 -4.28 6.93 7.29
C GLY A 33 -5.53 6.05 7.35
N LEU A 34 -5.55 4.92 6.63
CA LEU A 34 -6.66 3.96 6.68
C LEU A 34 -6.86 3.44 8.11
N ILE A 35 -5.79 3.07 8.83
CA ILE A 35 -5.90 2.64 10.23
C ILE A 35 -6.51 3.74 11.09
N ILE A 36 -6.07 4.99 10.93
CA ILE A 36 -6.58 6.11 11.73
C ILE A 36 -8.06 6.35 11.42
N VAL A 37 -8.43 6.41 10.14
CA VAL A 37 -9.82 6.69 9.70
C VAL A 37 -10.75 5.55 10.12
N THR A 38 -10.35 4.30 9.96
CA THR A 38 -11.14 3.14 10.45
C THR A 38 -11.32 3.20 11.97
N SER A 39 -10.29 3.59 12.72
CA SER A 39 -10.36 3.74 14.18
C SER A 39 -11.23 4.91 14.65
N LEU A 40 -11.48 5.92 13.78
CA LEU A 40 -12.37 7.06 14.03
C LEU A 40 -13.79 6.84 13.54
N SER A 41 -14.01 5.80 12.74
CA SER A 41 -15.30 5.47 12.15
C SER A 41 -16.09 4.51 13.04
N PRO A 42 -17.41 4.35 12.81
CA PRO A 42 -18.22 3.37 13.55
C PRO A 42 -17.75 1.91 13.39
N LEU A 43 -16.81 1.62 12.47
CA LEU A 43 -16.15 0.31 12.38
C LEU A 43 -15.34 -0.07 13.63
N SER A 44 -14.90 0.91 14.42
CA SER A 44 -14.14 0.67 15.65
C SER A 44 -14.97 0.03 16.78
N GLU A 45 -16.30 0.01 16.65
CA GLU A 45 -17.23 -0.54 17.64
C GLU A 45 -17.79 -1.92 17.24
N LEU A 46 -17.52 -2.38 16.01
CA LEU A 46 -18.13 -3.59 15.46
C LEU A 46 -17.47 -4.91 15.92
N GLY A 47 -16.39 -4.86 16.70
CA GLY A 47 -15.76 -6.08 17.21
C GLY A 47 -14.86 -5.82 18.42
N ASP A 48 -14.79 -6.83 19.29
CA ASP A 48 -14.04 -6.77 20.55
C ASP A 48 -12.54 -6.48 20.37
N ASN A 49 -12.00 -6.78 19.18
CA ASN A 49 -10.60 -6.56 18.80
C ASN A 49 -10.43 -5.42 17.78
N ALA A 50 -11.47 -4.63 17.51
CA ALA A 50 -11.38 -3.51 16.60
C ALA A 50 -10.45 -2.43 17.18
N ASN A 51 -9.65 -1.81 16.30
CA ASN A 51 -8.76 -0.73 16.72
C ASN A 51 -9.60 0.52 17.05
N GLN A 52 -9.59 0.91 18.32
CA GLN A 52 -10.14 2.20 18.75
C GLN A 52 -9.12 3.30 18.55
N PHE A 53 -9.61 4.52 18.33
CA PHE A 53 -8.75 5.68 18.20
C PHE A 53 -7.85 5.86 19.44
N ASN A 54 -6.56 6.09 19.19
CA ASN A 54 -5.53 6.24 20.22
C ASN A 54 -5.32 5.00 21.13
N SER A 55 -5.86 3.83 20.75
CA SER A 55 -5.60 2.59 21.46
C SER A 55 -4.19 2.05 21.20
N LYS A 56 -3.69 1.19 22.10
CA LYS A 56 -2.42 0.48 21.90
C LYS A 56 -2.44 -0.37 20.61
N GLY A 57 -3.59 -0.97 20.28
CA GLY A 57 -3.77 -1.77 19.07
C GLY A 57 -3.60 -0.95 17.78
N MET A 58 -4.16 0.26 17.75
CA MET A 58 -4.02 1.18 16.62
C MET A 58 -2.55 1.53 16.36
N TRP A 59 -1.84 1.98 17.40
CA TRP A 59 -0.43 2.36 17.28
C TRP A 59 0.48 1.18 16.90
N LEU A 60 0.19 -0.01 17.45
CA LEU A 60 0.93 -1.23 17.10
C LEU A 60 0.69 -1.64 15.63
N SER A 61 -0.54 -1.48 15.14
CA SER A 61 -0.88 -1.71 13.73
C SER A 61 -0.14 -0.75 12.80
N ILE A 62 -0.09 0.54 13.15
CA ILE A 62 0.67 1.55 12.39
C ILE A 62 2.16 1.20 12.38
N ALA A 63 2.73 0.87 13.54
CA ALA A 63 4.14 0.48 13.64
C ALA A 63 4.46 -0.75 12.78
N MET A 64 3.60 -1.77 12.80
CA MET A 64 3.75 -2.98 11.99
C MET A 64 3.73 -2.65 10.48
N ILE A 65 2.76 -1.87 10.02
CA ILE A 65 2.70 -1.46 8.60
C ILE A 65 3.98 -0.70 8.21
N LEU A 66 4.42 0.25 9.04
CA LEU A 66 5.64 1.00 8.76
C LEU A 66 6.87 0.09 8.67
N ILE A 67 7.00 -0.91 9.54
CA ILE A 67 8.10 -1.89 9.47
C ILE A 67 8.04 -2.67 8.15
N PHE A 68 6.86 -3.18 7.77
CA PHE A 68 6.70 -3.93 6.52
C PHE A 68 6.98 -3.11 5.27
N TYR A 69 6.73 -1.79 5.30
CA TYR A 69 7.08 -0.89 4.20
C TYR A 69 8.55 -0.47 4.22
N LEU A 70 9.10 -0.12 5.39
CA LEU A 70 10.44 0.44 5.53
C LEU A 70 11.53 -0.61 5.29
N VAL A 71 11.36 -1.86 5.75
CA VAL A 71 12.41 -2.88 5.63
C VAL A 71 12.72 -3.22 4.17
N PRO A 72 11.76 -3.64 3.31
CA PRO A 72 12.03 -3.88 1.91
C PRO A 72 12.48 -2.63 1.17
N PHE A 73 11.96 -1.46 1.58
CA PHE A 73 12.33 -0.17 0.99
C PHE A 73 13.80 0.18 1.24
N ILE A 74 14.30 0.06 2.47
CA ILE A 74 15.70 0.30 2.81
C ILE A 74 16.60 -0.70 2.05
N LEU A 75 16.21 -1.97 2.02
CA LEU A 75 16.98 -2.99 1.30
C LEU A 75 17.02 -2.73 -0.21
N TYR A 76 15.93 -2.21 -0.79
CA TYR A 76 15.88 -1.76 -2.17
C TYR A 76 16.76 -0.54 -2.44
N THR A 77 16.83 0.44 -1.52
CA THR A 77 17.68 1.62 -1.72
C THR A 77 19.17 1.28 -1.65
N VAL A 78 19.56 0.32 -0.79
CA VAL A 78 20.93 -0.23 -0.64
C VAL A 78 21.40 -1.00 -1.89
N GLY A 79 20.51 -1.38 -2.80
CA GLY A 79 20.85 -1.94 -4.11
C GLY A 79 20.43 -3.38 -4.33
N LEU A 80 19.67 -3.99 -3.41
CA LEU A 80 19.11 -5.32 -3.59
C LEU A 80 17.91 -5.25 -4.55
N ASN A 81 18.18 -5.31 -5.86
CA ASN A 81 17.16 -5.15 -6.90
C ASN A 81 16.03 -6.20 -6.83
N TRP A 82 16.30 -7.39 -6.28
CA TRP A 82 15.29 -8.44 -6.04
C TRP A 82 14.22 -8.02 -5.01
N MET A 83 14.51 -7.07 -4.12
CA MET A 83 13.54 -6.54 -3.14
C MET A 83 12.35 -5.87 -3.81
N LYS A 84 12.49 -5.44 -5.06
CA LYS A 84 11.35 -4.94 -5.86
C LYS A 84 10.25 -5.99 -6.00
N ILE A 85 10.60 -7.28 -6.08
CA ILE A 85 9.62 -8.37 -6.16
C ILE A 85 8.90 -8.53 -4.81
N VAL A 86 9.62 -8.45 -3.69
CA VAL A 86 9.03 -8.50 -2.34
C VAL A 86 8.04 -7.35 -2.15
N MET A 87 8.44 -6.13 -2.53
CA MET A 87 7.55 -4.97 -2.50
C MET A 87 6.32 -5.14 -3.40
N ALA A 88 6.48 -5.78 -4.56
CA ALA A 88 5.36 -6.10 -5.43
C ALA A 88 4.37 -7.06 -4.74
N VAL A 89 4.86 -8.12 -4.09
CA VAL A 89 4.00 -9.03 -3.33
C VAL A 89 3.21 -8.28 -2.25
N PHE A 90 3.88 -7.41 -1.48
CA PHE A 90 3.19 -6.57 -0.47
C PHE A 90 2.18 -5.61 -1.09
N CYS A 91 2.49 -5.05 -2.26
CA CYS A 91 1.58 -4.19 -3.01
C CYS A 91 0.32 -4.96 -3.47
N THR A 92 0.46 -6.21 -3.93
CA THR A 92 -0.70 -7.07 -4.28
C THR A 92 -1.54 -7.39 -3.05
N ILE A 93 -0.91 -7.82 -1.95
CA ILE A 93 -1.61 -8.09 -0.69
C ILE A 93 -2.34 -6.84 -0.22
N GLY A 94 -1.69 -5.67 -0.33
CA GLY A 94 -2.27 -4.38 -0.03
C GLY A 94 -3.52 -4.08 -0.85
N ILE A 95 -3.48 -4.27 -2.18
CA ILE A 95 -4.65 -4.08 -3.06
C ILE A 95 -5.80 -4.99 -2.63
N VAL A 96 -5.52 -6.28 -2.36
CA VAL A 96 -6.55 -7.23 -1.92
C VAL A 96 -7.19 -6.78 -0.61
N MET A 97 -6.38 -6.38 0.39
CA MET A 97 -6.88 -5.87 1.66
C MET A 97 -7.73 -4.60 1.52
N LEU A 98 -7.31 -3.67 0.64
CA LEU A 98 -8.04 -2.43 0.41
C LEU A 98 -9.38 -2.68 -0.30
N LEU A 99 -9.39 -3.54 -1.32
CA LEU A 99 -10.62 -3.93 -2.01
C LEU A 99 -11.59 -4.68 -1.08
N SER A 100 -11.09 -5.62 -0.27
CA SER A 100 -11.93 -6.30 0.72
C SER A 100 -12.49 -5.32 1.75
N THR A 101 -11.71 -4.32 2.15
CA THR A 101 -12.17 -3.25 3.06
C THR A 101 -13.29 -2.44 2.42
N ILE A 102 -13.15 -2.02 1.16
CA ILE A 102 -14.21 -1.29 0.43
C ILE A 102 -15.51 -2.11 0.39
N VAL A 103 -15.43 -3.39 0.05
CA VAL A 103 -16.61 -4.26 -0.01
C VAL A 103 -17.27 -4.41 1.36
N MET A 104 -16.49 -4.70 2.41
CA MET A 104 -17.02 -4.85 3.77
C MET A 104 -17.67 -3.56 4.28
N VAL A 105 -17.00 -2.42 4.07
CA VAL A 105 -17.51 -1.10 4.47
C VAL A 105 -18.79 -0.75 3.73
N ALA A 106 -18.88 -1.09 2.44
CA ALA A 106 -20.10 -0.91 1.66
C ALA A 106 -21.26 -1.77 2.19
N ILE A 107 -21.02 -3.06 2.50
CA ILE A 107 -22.07 -3.92 3.07
C ILE A 107 -22.55 -3.37 4.43
N ILE A 108 -21.61 -3.06 5.32
CA ILE A 108 -21.92 -2.55 6.67
C ILE A 108 -22.65 -1.21 6.59
N GLY A 109 -22.22 -0.31 5.71
CA GLY A 109 -22.85 1.00 5.56
C GLY A 109 -24.25 0.92 4.96
N LEU A 110 -24.55 -0.08 4.12
CA LEU A 110 -25.90 -0.30 3.58
C LEU A 110 -26.83 -0.89 4.64
N ILE A 111 -26.34 -1.81 5.46
CA ILE A 111 -27.14 -2.47 6.51
C ILE A 111 -27.48 -1.50 7.66
N ASN A 112 -26.55 -0.62 8.02
CA ASN A 112 -26.68 0.26 9.19
C ASN A 112 -27.01 1.72 8.82
N ASP A 113 -27.34 2.02 7.56
CA ASP A 113 -27.60 3.37 7.04
C ASP A 113 -26.48 4.41 7.32
N ASN A 114 -25.25 3.94 7.57
CA ASN A 114 -24.09 4.76 7.95
C ASN A 114 -23.14 5.07 6.79
N MET A 115 -23.64 4.99 5.55
CA MET A 115 -22.86 5.22 4.32
C MET A 115 -22.05 6.51 4.33
N LEU A 116 -22.65 7.61 4.81
CA LEU A 116 -22.00 8.91 4.83
C LEU A 116 -20.83 8.95 5.81
N GLN A 117 -20.98 8.35 6.99
CA GLN A 117 -19.92 8.28 8.01
C GLN A 117 -18.76 7.38 7.57
N LEU A 118 -19.05 6.35 6.77
CA LEU A 118 -18.08 5.39 6.25
C LEU A 118 -17.42 5.81 4.92
N SER A 119 -17.89 6.90 4.31
CA SER A 119 -17.39 7.40 3.02
C SER A 119 -15.89 7.70 3.04
N SER A 120 -15.37 8.22 4.15
CA SER A 120 -13.95 8.52 4.34
C SER A 120 -13.07 7.27 4.23
N VAL A 121 -13.51 6.14 4.80
CA VAL A 121 -12.84 4.84 4.71
C VAL A 121 -12.82 4.34 3.27
N MET A 122 -13.91 4.50 2.53
CA MET A 122 -13.97 4.12 1.12
C MET A 122 -13.05 4.96 0.24
N VAL A 123 -13.02 6.29 0.45
CA VAL A 123 -12.16 7.21 -0.32
C VAL A 123 -10.69 6.89 -0.10
N ILE A 124 -10.24 6.78 1.15
CA ILE A 124 -8.83 6.50 1.43
C ILE A 124 -8.40 5.12 0.93
N SER A 125 -9.30 4.12 1.01
CA SER A 125 -9.05 2.79 0.46
C SER A 125 -8.93 2.82 -1.05
N GLY A 126 -9.82 3.55 -1.75
CA GLY A 126 -9.78 3.72 -3.20
C GLY A 126 -8.50 4.43 -3.67
N MET A 127 -8.08 5.50 -2.98
CA MET A 127 -6.79 6.15 -3.25
C MET A 127 -5.62 5.18 -3.04
N GLY A 128 -5.67 4.36 -1.98
CA GLY A 128 -4.68 3.31 -1.71
C GLY A 128 -4.57 2.33 -2.88
N VAL A 129 -5.69 1.84 -3.41
CA VAL A 129 -5.70 0.92 -4.56
C VAL A 129 -5.05 1.56 -5.77
N LEU A 130 -5.41 2.80 -6.11
CA LEU A 130 -4.83 3.52 -7.24
C LEU A 130 -3.32 3.70 -7.11
N VAL A 131 -2.83 4.11 -5.94
CA VAL A 131 -1.40 4.29 -5.69
C VAL A 131 -0.64 2.96 -5.84
N ASN A 132 -1.19 1.86 -5.33
CA ASN A 132 -0.58 0.54 -5.47
C ASN A 132 -0.59 0.04 -6.93
N ILE A 133 -1.66 0.28 -7.68
CA ILE A 133 -1.72 -0.03 -9.12
C ILE A 133 -0.68 0.79 -9.91
N ILE A 134 -0.59 2.10 -9.66
CA ILE A 134 0.41 2.99 -10.30
C ILE A 134 1.82 2.51 -9.94
N TRP A 135 2.05 2.11 -8.67
CA TRP A 135 3.32 1.56 -8.22
C TRP A 135 3.71 0.33 -9.05
N PHE A 136 2.77 -0.61 -9.29
CA PHE A 136 2.99 -1.78 -10.13
C PHE A 136 3.45 -1.41 -11.54
N PHE A 137 2.69 -0.54 -12.20
CA PHE A 137 3.01 -0.11 -13.56
C PHE A 137 4.38 0.55 -13.63
N VAL A 138 4.77 1.36 -12.64
CA VAL A 138 6.08 2.00 -12.58
C VAL A 138 7.20 1.00 -12.31
N ALA A 139 6.98 0.06 -11.38
CA ALA A 139 7.98 -0.92 -10.97
C ALA A 139 8.32 -1.92 -12.08
N PHE A 140 7.32 -2.25 -12.92
CA PHE A 140 7.45 -3.22 -14.00
C PHE A 140 7.36 -2.63 -15.39
N ARG A 141 7.35 -1.29 -15.54
CA ARG A 141 7.42 -0.65 -16.86
C ARG A 141 8.69 -1.10 -17.56
N ALA A 142 8.54 -2.05 -18.48
CA ALA A 142 9.60 -2.43 -19.38
C ALA A 142 9.94 -1.23 -20.27
N ARG A 143 11.22 -1.09 -20.62
CA ARG A 143 11.58 -0.26 -21.77
C ARG A 143 10.97 -0.94 -22.99
N GLU A 144 9.87 -0.39 -23.52
CA GLU A 144 9.66 -0.51 -24.97
C GLU A 144 10.88 0.10 -25.65
N LYS A 145 11.45 -0.68 -26.56
CA LYS A 145 12.78 -0.52 -27.15
C LYS A 145 12.94 0.81 -27.84
#